data_AF-A0A965AN01-F1
#
_entry.id   AF-A0A965AN01-F1
#
_cell.length_a   1.000
_cell.length_b   1.000
_cell.length_c   1.000
_cell.angle_alpha   90.00
_cell.angle_beta   90.00
_cell.angle_gamma   90.00
#
_symmetry.space_group_name_H-M   'P 1'
#
loop_
_entity.id
_entity.type
_entity.pdbx_description
1 polymer ?
#
loop_
_entity_poly.entity_id
_entity_poly.type
_entity_poly.pdbx_seq_one_letter_code
_entity_poly.pdbx_strand_id
1 'polypeptide(L)'
;MGGSLDAGWEYGMKKSQKPPVELPSWALSLLDDTYFRIQNVTAARRLWDQVFTERDRQKCDDDLEAAYRHGGVIGMWRAARGGDADHALLDAARALGFLTDEYHDRLSRVCFRSGTKQQPDKPHWNKEARQLTFRGVLVREVKRPGQAANIVAILDAFEEAGWPPRIDDPQGRDSSDETRRRDIENLNKLLLEPVMRFACDGTGTGFQWKSIEKPAAAKRSGRKTGR
;
A
#
# COMPACT_ATOMS: atom_id res chain seq x y z
N MET A 1 11.62 29.95 -25.02
CA MET A 1 10.36 29.19 -25.18
C MET A 1 10.32 28.13 -24.09
N GLY A 2 9.81 28.50 -22.91
CA GLY A 2 9.55 27.58 -21.80
C GLY A 2 8.06 27.62 -21.54
N GLY A 3 7.33 26.65 -22.09
CA GLY A 3 5.89 26.52 -21.89
C GLY A 3 5.63 25.91 -20.53
N SER A 4 5.04 26.72 -19.65
CA SER A 4 4.50 26.32 -18.35
C SER A 4 3.49 25.17 -18.54
N LEU A 5 3.76 24.01 -17.93
CA LEU A 5 2.80 22.92 -17.76
C LEU A 5 1.85 23.28 -16.62
N ASP A 6 0.99 24.28 -16.86
CA ASP A 6 -0.19 24.58 -16.05
C ASP A 6 -1.40 24.04 -16.83
N ALA A 7 -1.69 22.75 -16.66
CA ALA A 7 -2.85 22.13 -17.27
C ALA A 7 -3.47 21.11 -16.30
N GLY A 8 -4.56 21.54 -15.65
CA GLY A 8 -5.74 20.70 -15.44
C GLY A 8 -5.68 19.65 -14.32
N TRP A 9 -5.55 20.08 -13.07
CA TRP A 9 -5.96 19.26 -11.91
C TRP A 9 -7.43 19.54 -11.56
N GLU A 10 -8.39 18.95 -12.27
CA GLU A 10 -9.81 18.96 -11.85
C GLU A 10 -10.45 17.58 -11.97
N TYR A 11 -9.96 16.67 -11.13
CA TYR A 11 -10.79 15.57 -10.64
C TYR A 11 -11.84 16.14 -9.69
N GLY A 12 -13.09 15.68 -9.79
CA GLY A 12 -14.18 15.94 -8.82
C GLY A 12 -13.92 15.43 -7.39
N MET A 13 -12.67 15.19 -7.04
CA MET A 13 -12.16 15.02 -5.68
C MET A 13 -11.96 16.40 -5.06
N LYS A 14 -12.52 16.65 -3.88
CA LYS A 14 -12.34 17.92 -3.15
C LYS A 14 -10.87 18.36 -3.18
N LYS A 15 -10.61 19.63 -3.53
CA LYS A 15 -9.31 20.34 -3.69
C LYS A 15 -8.28 20.21 -2.54
N SER A 16 -8.45 19.34 -1.56
CA SER A 16 -7.75 19.43 -0.27
C SER A 16 -6.65 18.39 -0.04
N GLN A 17 -6.36 17.48 -0.97
CA GLN A 17 -5.21 16.58 -0.83
C GLN A 17 -4.47 16.45 -2.16
N LYS A 18 -3.37 17.21 -2.30
CA LYS A 18 -2.34 16.95 -3.31
C LYS A 18 -1.87 15.50 -3.12
N PRO A 19 -1.91 14.63 -4.14
CA PRO A 19 -1.47 13.25 -3.97
C PRO A 19 -0.01 13.27 -3.49
N PRO A 20 0.34 12.48 -2.45
CA PRO A 20 1.68 12.51 -1.85
C PRO A 20 2.78 11.99 -2.80
N VAL A 21 2.41 11.46 -3.96
CA VAL A 21 3.30 10.91 -4.99
C VAL A 21 2.87 11.49 -6.34
N GLU A 22 3.81 12.09 -7.07
CA GLU A 22 3.56 12.51 -8.45
C GLU A 22 3.30 11.27 -9.31
N LEU A 23 2.05 11.11 -9.74
CA LEU A 23 1.68 10.02 -10.64
C LEU A 23 2.33 10.27 -12.02
N PRO A 24 2.85 9.22 -12.69
CA PRO A 24 3.30 9.35 -14.07
C PRO A 24 2.20 9.91 -14.97
N SER A 25 2.56 10.73 -15.96
CA SER A 25 1.62 11.37 -16.88
C SER A 25 0.69 10.39 -17.61
N TRP A 26 1.20 9.21 -17.99
CA TRP A 26 0.38 8.16 -18.61
C TRP A 26 -0.73 7.66 -17.66
N ALA A 27 -0.47 7.60 -16.35
CA ALA A 27 -1.45 7.13 -15.38
C ALA A 27 -2.54 8.18 -15.15
N LEU A 28 -2.16 9.45 -15.06
CA LEU A 28 -3.12 10.57 -14.98
C LEU A 28 -4.05 10.61 -16.20
N SER A 29 -3.48 10.53 -17.41
CA SER A 29 -4.28 10.55 -18.64
C SER A 29 -5.23 9.35 -18.74
N LEU A 30 -4.78 8.16 -18.34
CA LEU A 30 -5.61 6.96 -18.37
C LEU A 30 -6.73 7.00 -17.33
N LEU A 31 -6.43 7.47 -16.12
CA LEU A 31 -7.44 7.67 -15.08
C LEU A 31 -8.51 8.62 -15.58
N ASP A 32 -8.12 9.78 -16.12
CA ASP A 32 -9.04 10.82 -16.59
C ASP A 32 -9.99 10.31 -17.69
N ASP A 33 -9.44 9.66 -18.73
CA ASP A 33 -10.24 9.01 -19.77
C ASP A 33 -11.18 7.94 -19.19
N THR A 34 -10.70 7.14 -18.24
CA THR A 34 -11.51 6.13 -17.56
C THR A 34 -12.66 6.76 -16.77
N TYR A 35 -12.40 7.83 -16.04
CA TYR A 35 -13.39 8.54 -15.24
C TYR A 35 -14.53 9.07 -16.13
N PHE A 36 -14.20 9.75 -17.23
CA PHE A 36 -15.21 10.27 -18.15
C PHE A 36 -16.03 9.16 -18.82
N ARG A 37 -15.40 8.03 -19.16
CA ARG A 37 -16.10 6.88 -19.79
C ARG A 37 -17.10 6.21 -18.87
N ILE A 38 -16.86 6.19 -17.56
CA ILE A 38 -17.78 5.53 -16.63
C ILE A 38 -18.82 6.48 -16.03
N GLN A 39 -18.62 7.80 -16.03
CA GLN A 39 -19.53 8.77 -15.41
C GLN A 39 -20.76 9.16 -16.26
N ASN A 40 -21.29 8.21 -17.03
CA ASN A 40 -22.54 8.40 -17.79
C ASN A 40 -23.62 7.40 -17.38
N VAL A 41 -24.88 7.79 -17.62
CA VAL A 41 -26.05 6.99 -17.23
C VAL A 41 -26.09 5.61 -17.92
N THR A 42 -25.54 5.50 -19.13
CA THR A 42 -25.46 4.23 -19.86
C THR A 42 -24.51 3.25 -19.15
N ALA A 43 -23.35 3.72 -18.69
CA ALA A 43 -22.43 2.93 -17.89
C ALA A 43 -23.05 2.54 -16.54
N ALA A 44 -23.79 3.43 -15.90
CA ALA A 44 -24.51 3.14 -14.65
C ALA A 44 -25.56 2.03 -14.83
N ARG A 45 -26.37 2.10 -15.89
CA ARG A 45 -27.36 1.07 -16.20
C ARG A 45 -26.70 -0.27 -16.52
N ARG A 46 -25.61 -0.28 -17.30
CA ARG A 46 -24.84 -1.52 -17.55
C ARG A 46 -24.26 -2.10 -16.27
N LEU A 47 -23.74 -1.26 -15.37
CA LEU A 47 -23.24 -1.71 -14.08
C LEU A 47 -24.37 -2.38 -13.28
N TRP A 48 -25.54 -1.75 -13.22
CA TRP A 48 -26.71 -2.23 -12.49
C TRP A 48 -27.25 -3.56 -13.00
N ASP A 49 -27.35 -3.70 -14.33
CA ASP A 49 -27.99 -4.85 -14.96
C ASP A 49 -27.03 -6.04 -15.12
N GLN A 50 -25.74 -5.77 -15.39
CA GLN A 50 -24.78 -6.80 -15.81
C GLN A 50 -23.75 -7.15 -14.73
N VAL A 51 -23.44 -6.22 -13.82
CA VAL A 51 -22.33 -6.38 -12.86
C VAL A 51 -22.84 -6.51 -11.43
N PHE A 52 -23.88 -5.77 -11.06
CA PHE A 52 -24.46 -5.81 -9.73
C PHE A 52 -25.31 -7.05 -9.52
N THR A 53 -25.03 -7.74 -8.43
CA THR A 53 -25.88 -8.81 -7.94
C THR A 53 -27.12 -8.23 -7.26
N GLU A 54 -28.13 -9.06 -6.99
CA GLU A 54 -29.31 -8.65 -6.23
C GLU A 54 -28.96 -8.01 -4.88
N ARG A 55 -27.96 -8.57 -4.20
CA ARG A 55 -27.43 -8.04 -2.94
C ARG A 55 -26.76 -6.67 -3.12
N ASP A 56 -26.08 -6.45 -4.24
CA ASP A 56 -25.48 -5.14 -4.54
C ASP A 56 -26.57 -4.09 -4.76
N ARG A 57 -27.62 -4.43 -5.53
CA ARG A 57 -28.77 -3.56 -5.78
C ARG A 57 -29.55 -3.23 -4.51
N GLN A 58 -29.75 -4.21 -3.62
CA GLN A 58 -30.40 -4.01 -2.34
C GLN A 58 -29.65 -3.00 -1.44
N LYS A 59 -28.31 -2.96 -1.51
CA LYS A 59 -27.52 -1.95 -0.78
C LYS A 59 -27.62 -0.55 -1.39
N CYS A 60 -28.16 -0.45 -2.59
CA CYS A 60 -28.49 0.79 -3.28
C CYS A 60 -30.00 1.06 -3.26
N ASP A 61 -30.72 0.51 -2.27
CA ASP A 61 -32.17 0.64 -2.09
C ASP A 61 -33.01 0.21 -3.30
N ASP A 62 -32.43 -0.62 -4.18
CA ASP A 62 -33.03 -1.11 -5.43
C ASP A 62 -33.54 0.00 -6.38
N ASP A 63 -33.00 1.22 -6.24
CA ASP A 63 -33.33 2.38 -7.08
C ASP A 63 -32.06 2.88 -7.79
N LEU A 64 -31.94 2.51 -9.07
CA LEU A 64 -30.85 2.94 -9.95
C LEU A 64 -30.71 4.47 -10.03
N GLU A 65 -31.83 5.20 -10.17
CA GLU A 65 -31.79 6.64 -10.39
C GLU A 65 -31.39 7.40 -9.13
N ALA A 66 -31.91 6.97 -7.97
CA ALA A 66 -31.50 7.53 -6.68
C ALA A 66 -30.02 7.22 -6.41
N ALA A 67 -29.59 5.97 -6.60
CA ALA A 67 -28.21 5.56 -6.38
C ALA A 67 -27.23 6.32 -7.29
N TYR A 68 -27.57 6.50 -8.56
CA TYR A 68 -26.75 7.27 -9.50
C TYR A 68 -26.68 8.76 -9.12
N ARG A 69 -27.79 9.37 -8.67
CA ARG A 69 -27.79 10.76 -8.17
C ARG A 69 -26.87 10.97 -6.96
N HIS A 70 -26.65 9.94 -6.15
CA HIS A 70 -25.83 9.99 -4.94
C HIS A 70 -24.31 9.82 -5.15
N GLY A 71 -23.81 9.85 -6.39
CA GLY A 71 -22.36 9.86 -6.66
C GLY A 71 -21.93 9.22 -7.97
N GLY A 72 -22.85 9.08 -8.92
CA GLY A 72 -22.63 8.41 -10.19
C GLY A 72 -22.27 6.94 -10.01
N VAL A 73 -21.57 6.39 -11.01
CA VAL A 73 -21.12 4.99 -11.02
C VAL A 73 -20.19 4.66 -9.84
N ILE A 74 -19.31 5.59 -9.48
CA ILE A 74 -18.36 5.42 -8.36
C ILE A 74 -19.12 5.36 -7.03
N GLY A 75 -20.11 6.26 -6.82
CA GLY A 75 -20.95 6.25 -5.63
C GLY A 75 -21.74 4.95 -5.49
N MET A 76 -22.34 4.49 -6.59
CA MET A 76 -23.04 3.19 -6.63
C MET A 76 -22.12 2.03 -6.25
N TRP A 77 -20.92 1.95 -6.83
CA TRP A 77 -19.96 0.89 -6.52
C TRP A 77 -19.57 0.88 -5.04
N ARG A 78 -19.31 2.06 -4.46
CA ARG A 78 -18.97 2.19 -3.04
C ARG A 78 -20.12 1.80 -2.12
N ALA A 79 -21.36 2.17 -2.45
CA ALA A 79 -22.52 1.75 -1.67
C ALA A 79 -22.69 0.22 -1.69
N ALA A 80 -22.54 -0.39 -2.86
CA ALA A 80 -22.68 -1.84 -3.03
C ALA A 80 -21.53 -2.65 -2.40
N ARG A 81 -20.27 -2.22 -2.56
CA ARG A 81 -19.09 -3.05 -2.26
C ARG A 81 -18.10 -2.44 -1.27
N GLY A 82 -18.31 -1.19 -0.87
CA GLY A 82 -17.39 -0.45 0.00
C GLY A 82 -16.14 0.04 -0.74
N GLY A 83 -15.14 0.47 0.03
CA GLY A 83 -13.87 0.97 -0.49
C GLY A 83 -13.80 2.49 -0.67
N ASP A 84 -12.58 2.97 -0.91
CA ASP A 84 -12.32 4.34 -1.31
C ASP A 84 -12.73 4.60 -2.77
N ALA A 85 -12.84 5.89 -3.11
CA ALA A 85 -13.36 6.30 -4.42
C ALA A 85 -12.45 5.91 -5.59
N ASP A 86 -11.15 5.81 -5.35
CA ASP A 86 -10.21 5.51 -6.42
C ASP A 86 -10.21 4.01 -6.75
N HIS A 87 -10.25 3.12 -5.74
CA HIS A 87 -10.45 1.69 -6.01
C HIS A 87 -11.80 1.44 -6.68
N ALA A 88 -12.86 2.13 -6.23
CA ALA A 88 -14.18 2.02 -6.83
C ALA A 88 -14.18 2.46 -8.30
N LEU A 89 -13.43 3.51 -8.66
CA LEU A 89 -13.23 3.94 -10.05
C LEU A 89 -12.60 2.81 -10.89
N LEU A 90 -11.46 2.26 -10.42
CA LEU A 90 -10.74 1.23 -11.19
C LEU A 90 -11.55 -0.07 -11.31
N ASP A 91 -12.14 -0.53 -10.20
CA ASP A 91 -12.90 -1.77 -10.16
C ASP A 91 -14.16 -1.69 -11.02
N ALA A 92 -14.89 -0.57 -10.97
CA ALA A 92 -16.05 -0.34 -11.83
C ALA A 92 -15.65 -0.29 -13.31
N ALA A 93 -14.57 0.42 -13.65
CA ALA A 93 -14.07 0.48 -15.02
C ALA A 93 -13.64 -0.88 -15.56
N ARG A 94 -12.95 -1.69 -14.73
CA ARG A 94 -12.59 -3.06 -15.06
C ARG A 94 -13.82 -3.92 -15.30
N ALA A 95 -14.78 -3.88 -14.38
CA ALA A 95 -16.00 -4.70 -14.48
C ALA A 95 -16.88 -4.34 -15.69
N LEU A 96 -16.85 -3.07 -16.12
CA LEU A 96 -17.54 -2.60 -17.32
C LEU A 96 -16.75 -2.84 -18.62
N GLY A 97 -15.51 -3.35 -18.53
CA GLY A 97 -14.64 -3.63 -19.67
C GLY A 97 -13.95 -2.41 -20.28
N PHE A 98 -13.94 -1.26 -19.58
CA PHE A 98 -13.21 -0.07 -20.01
C PHE A 98 -11.73 -0.11 -19.65
N LEU A 99 -11.37 -0.93 -18.66
CA LEU A 99 -10.00 -1.12 -18.20
C LEU A 99 -9.66 -2.62 -18.27
N THR A 100 -8.52 -2.96 -18.86
CA THR A 100 -8.03 -4.35 -18.85
C THR A 100 -7.48 -4.70 -17.47
N ASP A 101 -7.41 -6.00 -17.17
CA ASP A 101 -6.80 -6.50 -15.94
C ASP A 101 -5.36 -6.00 -15.76
N GLU A 102 -4.58 -5.97 -16.85
CA GLU A 102 -3.20 -5.46 -16.82
C GLU A 102 -3.13 -3.98 -16.43
N TYR A 103 -3.98 -3.13 -17.03
CA TYR A 103 -4.01 -1.70 -16.71
C TYR A 103 -4.57 -1.43 -15.31
N HIS A 104 -5.55 -2.23 -14.87
CA HIS A 104 -6.06 -2.19 -13.49
C HIS A 104 -4.96 -2.48 -12.48
N ASP A 105 -4.20 -3.56 -12.66
CA ASP A 105 -3.10 -3.93 -11.77
C ASP A 105 -1.98 -2.90 -11.79
N ARG A 106 -1.68 -2.34 -12.96
CA ARG A 106 -0.64 -1.32 -13.11
C ARG A 106 -1.06 -0.01 -12.45
N LEU A 107 -2.27 0.47 -12.68
CA LEU A 107 -2.81 1.67 -12.02
C LEU A 107 -2.92 1.47 -10.51
N SER A 108 -3.43 0.33 -10.07
CA SER A 108 -3.54 0.01 -8.64
C SER A 108 -2.18 0.10 -7.94
N ARG A 109 -1.12 -0.42 -8.57
CA ARG A 109 0.26 -0.32 -8.05
C ARG A 109 0.83 1.10 -8.04
N VAL A 110 0.35 2.00 -8.89
CA VAL A 110 0.90 3.37 -9.02
C VAL A 110 0.09 4.37 -8.19
N CYS A 111 -1.23 4.27 -8.25
CA CYS A 111 -2.19 5.13 -7.54
C CYS A 111 -2.33 4.74 -6.07
N PHE A 112 -2.31 3.44 -5.75
CA PHE A 112 -2.49 2.93 -4.38
C PHE A 112 -1.20 2.43 -3.76
N ARG A 113 -0.06 2.87 -4.29
CA ARG A 113 1.25 2.74 -3.64
C ARG A 113 1.29 3.41 -2.25
N SER A 114 0.27 4.21 -1.91
CA SER A 114 0.06 4.76 -0.58
C SER A 114 -1.43 4.96 -0.28
N GLY A 115 -2.06 3.99 0.40
CA GLY A 115 -3.16 4.30 1.32
C GLY A 115 -4.46 3.51 1.19
N THR A 116 -4.87 2.95 2.34
CA THR A 116 -6.27 2.77 2.82
C THR A 116 -7.02 1.44 2.66
N LYS A 117 -6.31 0.32 2.48
CA LYS A 117 -6.57 -0.78 3.41
C LYS A 117 -5.53 -0.63 4.50
N GLN A 118 -5.94 -0.51 5.77
CA GLN A 118 -5.08 -0.86 6.89
C GLN A 118 -4.63 -2.30 6.62
N GLN A 119 -3.54 -2.46 5.87
CA GLN A 119 -2.76 -3.67 6.00
C GLN A 119 -2.48 -3.77 7.50
N PRO A 120 -2.65 -4.97 8.07
CA PRO A 120 -2.43 -5.15 9.49
C PRO A 120 -1.12 -4.48 9.88
N ASP A 121 -1.02 -4.00 11.12
CA ASP A 121 0.23 -3.51 11.72
C ASP A 121 1.32 -4.59 11.80
N LYS A 122 1.30 -5.57 10.90
CA LYS A 122 2.21 -6.68 10.77
C LYS A 122 3.10 -6.43 9.55
N PRO A 123 4.41 -6.65 9.68
CA PRO A 123 5.29 -6.68 8.52
C PRO A 123 4.90 -7.81 7.57
N HIS A 124 5.42 -7.74 6.35
CA HIS A 124 5.30 -8.79 5.35
C HIS A 124 6.64 -9.00 4.66
N TRP A 125 7.15 -10.22 4.72
CA TRP A 125 8.36 -10.66 4.07
C TRP A 125 8.04 -11.47 2.83
N ASN A 126 8.45 -10.96 1.67
CA ASN A 126 8.38 -11.68 0.41
C ASN A 126 9.75 -12.31 0.12
N LYS A 127 9.85 -13.62 0.31
CA LYS A 127 11.08 -14.40 0.09
C LYS A 127 11.55 -14.38 -1.37
N GLU A 128 10.62 -14.44 -2.32
CA GLU A 128 10.94 -14.45 -3.76
C GLU A 128 11.50 -13.10 -4.21
N ALA A 129 10.85 -12.01 -3.80
CA ALA A 129 11.29 -10.64 -4.07
C ALA A 129 12.45 -10.20 -3.18
N ARG A 130 12.71 -10.92 -2.08
CA ARG A 130 13.70 -10.60 -1.03
C ARG A 130 13.43 -9.25 -0.37
N GLN A 131 12.16 -8.93 -0.17
CA GLN A 131 11.70 -7.63 0.28
C GLN A 131 10.89 -7.75 1.57
N LEU A 132 11.28 -6.99 2.58
CA LEU A 132 10.52 -6.78 3.80
C LEU A 132 9.77 -5.46 3.68
N THR A 133 8.46 -5.52 3.85
CA THR A 133 7.57 -4.37 3.83
C THR A 133 6.85 -4.22 5.17
N PHE A 134 6.58 -2.99 5.59
CA PHE A 134 5.80 -2.70 6.79
C PHE A 134 4.90 -1.49 6.51
N ARG A 135 3.59 -1.63 6.75
CA ARG A 135 2.59 -0.60 6.43
C ARG A 135 2.69 -0.10 4.98
N GLY A 136 2.93 -1.03 4.04
CA GLY A 136 3.10 -0.74 2.61
C GLY A 136 4.43 -0.08 2.23
N VAL A 137 5.33 0.20 3.19
CA VAL A 137 6.64 0.79 2.92
C VAL A 137 7.71 -0.31 2.85
N LEU A 138 8.57 -0.27 1.83
CA LEU A 138 9.74 -1.14 1.76
C LEU A 138 10.71 -0.74 2.87
N VAL A 139 10.83 -1.58 3.90
CA VAL A 139 11.71 -1.33 5.03
C VAL A 139 13.07 -1.97 4.86
N ARG A 140 13.19 -3.05 4.06
CA ARG A 140 14.49 -3.69 3.78
C ARG A 140 14.44 -4.53 2.52
N GLU A 141 15.54 -4.54 1.78
CA GLU A 141 15.79 -5.43 0.66
C GLU A 141 17.04 -6.28 0.93
N VAL A 142 16.95 -7.60 0.79
CA VAL A 142 18.08 -8.52 0.98
C VAL A 142 18.73 -8.84 -0.37
N LYS A 143 19.71 -8.04 -0.76
CA LYS A 143 20.37 -8.16 -2.07
C LYS A 143 21.18 -9.45 -2.24
N ARG A 144 21.78 -9.97 -1.17
CA ARG A 144 22.67 -11.14 -1.18
C ARG A 144 22.21 -12.19 -0.16
N PRO A 145 21.20 -13.01 -0.48
CA PRO A 145 20.60 -13.94 0.49
C PRO A 145 21.62 -14.97 1.01
N GLY A 146 22.58 -15.42 0.19
CA GLY A 146 23.62 -16.35 0.64
C GLY A 146 24.57 -15.78 1.72
N GLN A 147 24.82 -14.46 1.72
CA GLN A 147 25.63 -13.79 2.75
C GLN A 147 24.81 -13.38 3.98
N ALA A 148 23.48 -13.42 3.86
CA ALA A 148 22.53 -13.01 4.87
C ALA A 148 21.59 -14.16 5.25
N ALA A 149 22.07 -15.40 5.19
CA ALA A 149 21.27 -16.60 5.39
C ALA A 149 20.55 -16.59 6.75
N ASN A 150 21.24 -16.14 7.81
CA ASN A 150 20.67 -16.00 9.15
C ASN A 150 19.52 -14.98 9.19
N ILE A 151 19.69 -13.84 8.52
CA ILE A 151 18.65 -12.81 8.43
C ILE A 151 17.44 -13.33 7.63
N VAL A 152 17.67 -14.02 6.52
CA VAL A 152 16.59 -14.64 5.73
C VAL A 152 15.84 -15.67 6.58
N ALA A 153 16.54 -16.51 7.33
CA ALA A 153 15.93 -17.49 8.23
C ALA A 153 15.07 -16.82 9.32
N ILE A 154 15.55 -15.73 9.92
CA ILE A 154 14.78 -14.95 10.91
C ILE A 154 13.50 -14.38 10.28
N LEU A 155 13.59 -13.81 9.07
CA LEU A 155 12.44 -13.22 8.38
C LEU A 155 11.45 -14.28 7.90
N ASP A 156 11.92 -15.41 7.39
CA ASP A 156 11.10 -16.56 7.02
C ASP A 156 10.33 -17.07 8.25
N ALA A 157 11.00 -17.23 9.40
CA ALA A 157 10.36 -17.69 10.63
C ALA A 157 9.28 -16.71 11.16
N PHE A 158 9.50 -15.40 11.04
CA PHE A 158 8.46 -14.42 11.37
C PHE A 158 7.26 -14.50 10.41
N GLU A 159 7.49 -14.66 9.11
CA GLU A 159 6.41 -14.78 8.12
C GLU A 159 5.60 -16.05 8.32
N GLU A 160 6.26 -17.20 8.49
CA GLU A 160 5.61 -18.50 8.74
C GLU A 160 4.78 -18.49 10.03
N ALA A 161 5.24 -17.79 11.07
CA ALA A 161 4.52 -17.65 12.33
C ALA A 161 3.41 -16.57 12.30
N GLY A 162 3.27 -15.80 11.20
CA GLY A 162 2.27 -14.73 11.10
C GLY A 162 2.60 -13.47 11.91
N TRP A 163 3.89 -13.18 12.06
CA TRP A 163 4.48 -12.03 12.76
C TRP A 163 4.05 -11.86 14.23
N PRO A 164 4.24 -12.87 15.09
CA PRO A 164 4.05 -12.70 16.53
C PRO A 164 5.09 -11.71 17.10
N PRO A 165 4.85 -11.10 18.28
CA PRO A 165 5.82 -10.20 18.90
C PRO A 165 7.19 -10.83 19.20
N ARG A 166 7.22 -12.16 19.36
CA ARG A 166 8.41 -12.98 19.61
C ARG A 166 8.34 -14.27 18.79
N ILE A 167 9.46 -14.69 18.23
CA ILE A 167 9.69 -16.05 17.73
C ILE A 167 10.88 -16.66 18.47
N ASP A 168 10.95 -17.99 18.49
CA ASP A 168 12.15 -18.68 18.92
C ASP A 168 13.22 -18.61 17.82
N ASP A 169 14.49 -18.80 18.20
CA ASP A 169 15.61 -18.76 17.25
C ASP A 169 15.49 -19.90 16.22
N PRO A 170 15.30 -19.61 14.92
CA PRO A 170 15.21 -20.64 13.89
C PRO A 170 16.50 -21.46 13.73
N GLN A 171 17.63 -20.98 14.28
CA GLN A 171 18.91 -21.70 14.29
C GLN A 171 19.13 -22.54 15.56
N GLY A 172 18.21 -22.47 16.53
CA GLY A 172 18.28 -23.25 17.76
C GLY A 172 19.54 -22.96 18.59
N ARG A 173 20.11 -24.01 19.21
CA ARG A 173 21.27 -23.89 20.12
C ARG A 173 22.61 -23.67 19.42
N ASP A 174 22.65 -23.77 18.09
CA ASP A 174 23.90 -23.70 17.33
C ASP A 174 24.37 -22.26 17.08
N SER A 175 23.49 -21.27 17.29
CA SER A 175 23.85 -19.87 17.22
C SER A 175 24.40 -19.36 18.56
N SER A 176 25.57 -18.72 18.52
CA SER A 176 26.12 -18.03 19.70
C SER A 176 25.37 -16.72 19.96
N ASP A 177 25.36 -16.26 21.21
CA ASP A 177 24.79 -14.95 21.60
C ASP A 177 25.36 -13.79 20.77
N GLU A 178 26.65 -13.86 20.45
CA GLU A 178 27.33 -12.86 19.64
C GLU A 178 26.82 -12.86 18.19
N THR A 179 26.59 -14.05 17.62
CA THR A 179 26.03 -14.19 16.28
C THR A 179 24.62 -13.61 16.21
N ARG A 180 23.75 -13.95 17.18
CA ARG A 180 22.40 -13.39 17.28
C ARG A 180 22.39 -11.86 17.36
N ARG A 181 23.23 -11.28 18.23
CA ARG A 181 23.33 -9.82 18.38
C ARG A 181 23.81 -9.16 17.09
N ARG A 182 24.83 -9.74 16.44
CA ARG A 182 25.36 -9.24 15.18
C ARG A 182 24.32 -9.30 14.06
N ASP A 183 23.54 -10.37 13.98
CA ASP A 183 22.50 -10.52 12.96
C ASP A 183 21.37 -9.51 13.15
N ILE A 184 20.96 -9.26 14.40
CA ILE A 184 19.95 -8.24 14.73
C ILE A 184 20.49 -6.82 14.51
N GLU A 185 21.75 -6.57 14.82
CA GLU A 185 22.38 -5.28 14.54
C GLU A 185 22.44 -5.04 13.03
N ASN A 186 22.87 -6.03 12.24
CA ASN A 186 22.84 -5.99 10.79
C ASN A 186 21.41 -5.87 10.24
N LEU A 187 20.43 -6.50 10.89
CA LEU A 187 19.01 -6.40 10.53
C LEU A 187 18.49 -4.97 10.71
N ASN A 188 18.83 -4.32 11.82
CA ASN A 188 18.40 -2.95 12.10
C ASN A 188 19.19 -1.91 11.29
N LYS A 189 20.50 -2.11 11.09
CA LYS A 189 21.39 -1.14 10.41
C LYS A 189 21.07 -0.95 8.93
N LEU A 190 20.53 -1.99 8.27
CA LEU A 190 20.16 -1.92 6.85
C LEU A 190 18.63 -1.80 6.66
N LEU A 191 17.89 -1.37 7.68
CA LEU A 191 16.54 -0.88 7.47
C LEU A 191 16.62 0.46 6.73
N LEU A 192 15.85 0.57 5.64
CA LEU A 192 15.72 1.79 4.85
C LEU A 192 14.94 2.86 5.62
N GLU A 193 14.00 2.44 6.46
CA GLU A 193 13.12 3.33 7.22
C GLU A 193 13.05 2.89 8.70
N PRO A 194 13.21 3.81 9.67
CA PRO A 194 13.13 3.50 11.09
C PRO A 194 11.66 3.48 11.54
N VAL A 195 10.86 2.58 10.96
CA VAL A 195 9.44 2.37 11.31
C VAL A 195 9.22 1.09 12.11
N MET A 196 10.24 0.24 12.20
CA MET A 196 10.25 -0.95 13.04
C MET A 196 11.66 -1.22 13.59
N ARG A 197 11.74 -2.05 14.62
CA ARG A 197 13.01 -2.47 15.21
C ARG A 197 12.95 -3.93 15.67
N PHE A 198 14.05 -4.65 15.45
CA PHE A 198 14.27 -6.00 15.94
C PHE A 198 15.17 -6.00 17.17
N ALA A 199 14.98 -6.96 18.06
CA ALA A 199 15.77 -7.16 19.28
C ALA A 199 15.91 -8.65 19.59
N CYS A 200 16.98 -9.02 20.30
CA CYS A 200 17.00 -10.31 20.99
C CYS A 200 16.08 -10.24 22.21
N ASP A 201 15.46 -11.35 22.59
CA ASP A 201 14.54 -11.41 23.73
C ASP A 201 15.21 -11.32 25.12
N GLY A 202 16.54 -11.23 25.15
CA GLY A 202 17.34 -11.16 26.39
C GLY A 202 17.58 -12.51 27.06
N THR A 203 16.91 -13.58 26.64
CA THR A 203 17.10 -14.94 27.17
C THR A 203 18.08 -15.77 26.33
N GLY A 204 18.43 -15.26 25.14
CA GLY A 204 19.30 -15.96 24.20
C GLY A 204 18.58 -17.08 23.44
N THR A 205 17.25 -17.12 23.46
CA THR A 205 16.46 -18.20 22.83
C THR A 205 15.57 -17.73 21.69
N GLY A 206 15.46 -16.41 21.47
CA GLY A 206 14.56 -15.90 20.45
C GLY A 206 14.77 -14.44 20.07
N PHE A 207 13.93 -14.03 19.13
CA PHE A 207 13.93 -12.71 18.51
C PHE A 207 12.58 -12.03 18.69
N GLN A 208 12.60 -10.71 18.83
CA GLN A 208 11.42 -9.88 19.00
C GLN A 208 11.44 -8.74 17.99
N TRP A 209 10.26 -8.25 17.63
CA TRP A 209 10.12 -7.03 16.84
C TRP A 209 9.08 -6.10 17.46
N LYS A 210 9.21 -4.81 17.15
CA LYS A 210 8.22 -3.80 17.51
C LYS A 210 8.13 -2.72 16.44
N SER A 211 6.93 -2.19 16.24
CA SER A 211 6.74 -0.94 15.50
C SER A 211 7.31 0.23 16.30
N ILE A 212 7.93 1.19 15.62
CA ILE A 212 8.30 2.46 16.21
C ILE A 212 7.56 3.57 15.47
N GLU A 213 7.06 4.56 16.20
CA GLU A 213 6.48 5.74 15.56
C GLU A 213 7.58 6.47 14.81
N LYS A 214 7.33 6.77 13.53
CA LYS A 214 8.26 7.56 12.73
C LYS A 214 8.46 8.89 13.45
N PRO A 215 9.68 9.25 13.89
CA PRO A 215 9.88 10.54 14.53
C PRO A 215 9.48 11.61 13.53
N ALA A 216 8.53 12.47 13.92
CA ALA A 216 8.12 13.61 13.12
C ALA A 216 9.38 14.38 12.74
N ALA A 217 9.64 14.53 11.43
CA ALA A 217 10.89 15.04 10.89
C ALA A 217 11.34 16.28 11.69
N ALA A 218 12.43 16.13 12.44
CA ALA A 218 12.96 17.19 13.27
C ALA A 218 13.21 18.42 12.39
N LYS A 219 12.50 19.53 12.66
CA LYS A 219 12.73 20.81 11.99
C LYS A 219 14.22 21.12 12.11
N ARG A 220 14.93 21.12 10.98
CA ARG A 220 16.35 21.50 10.92
C ARG A 220 16.45 22.94 11.42
N SER A 221 16.89 23.12 12.67
CA SER A 221 17.21 24.44 13.21
C SER A 221 18.35 25.01 12.36
N GLY A 222 18.08 26.10 11.65
CA GLY A 222 19.07 26.81 10.85
C GLY A 222 20.31 27.11 11.67
N ARG A 223 21.44 26.56 11.26
CA ARG A 223 22.75 26.88 11.81
C ARG A 223 23.11 28.29 11.30
N LYS A 224 22.95 29.30 12.16
CA LYS A 224 23.56 30.62 11.97
C LYS A 224 25.08 30.44 11.94
N THR A 225 25.68 30.43 10.76
CA THR A 225 27.12 30.66 10.62
C THR A 225 27.35 32.15 10.71
N GLY A 226 27.78 32.60 11.88
CA GLY A 226 28.44 33.90 12.03
C GLY A 226 29.95 33.70 11.87
N ARG A 227 30.55 34.39 10.92
CA ARG A 227 31.74 35.21 11.14
C ARG A 227 31.95 36.15 9.96
#